data_AF-A0A3P7LGM3-F1
#
_entry.id   AF-A0A3P7LGM3-F1
#
_cell.length_a   1.000
_cell.length_b   1.000
_cell.length_c   1.000
_cell.angle_alpha   90.00
_cell.angle_beta   90.00
_cell.angle_gamma   90.00
#
_symmetry.space_group_name_H-M   'P 1'
#
loop_
_entity.id
_entity.type
_entity.pdbx_description
1 polymer ?
#
loop_
_entity_poly.entity_id
_entity_poly.type
_entity_poly.pdbx_seq_one_letter_code
_entity_poly.pdbx_strand_id
1 'polypeptide(L)'
;MEDVELQSWRKELSDPMEDGGLGIEGIPCGKARVRNGIVRPVGKNCSSSDSMISDTSADVVYGLTTIEETKSFVLGIIHLLVIVAGSALRLPMFDEYGFTPHYPLSLFGQPPFRSEYDERSRRMNGSSVSGISTSSGLDRTIAALPNQRMTVEMVLFTRICSRVRQSVLGKYDSTFLVDPRAVPLLEEFQKNLEEASRQVAAHNRMRDLHHKYFALDPLVMPNYPGI
;
A
#
# COMPACT_ATOMS: atom_id res chain seq x y z
N MET A 1 17.15 -13.78 19.35
CA MET A 1 17.95 -12.58 19.04
C MET A 1 17.87 -11.66 20.27
N GLU A 2 19.00 -11.25 20.84
CA GLU A 2 19.06 -10.54 22.15
C GLU A 2 19.17 -9.01 22.00
N ASP A 3 18.88 -8.47 20.82
CA ASP A 3 18.98 -7.05 20.53
C ASP A 3 17.86 -6.27 21.24
N VAL A 4 18.21 -5.61 22.34
CA VAL A 4 17.28 -4.86 23.19
C VAL A 4 16.64 -3.70 22.45
N GLU A 5 17.39 -3.01 21.59
CA GLU A 5 16.89 -1.86 20.83
C GLU A 5 15.84 -2.31 19.81
N LEU A 6 16.14 -3.38 19.07
CA LEU A 6 15.21 -3.94 18.08
C LEU A 6 13.93 -4.46 18.74
N GLN A 7 14.03 -5.14 19.89
CA GLN A 7 12.84 -5.61 20.61
C GLN A 7 12.02 -4.43 21.17
N SER A 8 12.67 -3.37 21.65
CA SER A 8 12.00 -2.16 22.13
C SER A 8 11.26 -1.45 20.99
N TRP A 9 11.91 -1.26 19.84
CA TRP A 9 11.29 -0.62 18.68
C TRP A 9 10.09 -1.41 18.17
N ARG A 10 10.20 -2.74 18.11
CA ARG A 10 9.09 -3.62 17.74
C ARG A 10 7.94 -3.53 18.74
N LYS A 11 8.24 -3.45 20.04
CA LYS A 11 7.24 -3.30 21.10
C LYS A 11 6.48 -1.97 20.97
N GLU A 12 7.18 -0.87 20.75
CA GLU A 12 6.58 0.45 20.51
C GLU A 12 5.61 0.43 19.33
N LEU A 13 5.94 -0.29 18.25
CA LEU A 13 5.07 -0.42 17.10
C LEU A 13 3.82 -1.29 17.37
N SER A 14 3.94 -2.34 18.19
CA SER A 14 2.85 -3.31 18.42
C SER A 14 1.92 -2.96 19.57
N ASP A 15 2.44 -2.32 20.62
CA ASP A 15 1.68 -2.04 21.83
C ASP A 15 0.54 -1.06 21.52
N PRO A 16 -0.61 -1.19 22.20
CA PRO A 16 -1.75 -0.31 21.97
C PRO A 16 -1.40 1.14 22.31
N MET A 17 -2.14 2.07 21.69
CA MET A 17 -1.94 3.51 21.92
C MET A 17 -2.15 3.90 23.40
N GLU A 18 -2.99 3.18 24.12
CA GLU A 18 -3.25 3.40 25.55
C GLU A 18 -2.01 3.16 26.43
N ASP A 19 -1.14 2.24 25.99
CA ASP A 19 0.11 1.88 26.68
C ASP A 19 1.33 2.66 26.12
N GLY A 20 1.09 3.65 25.25
CA GLY A 20 2.13 4.47 24.63
C GLY A 20 2.76 3.88 23.36
N GLY A 21 2.16 2.84 22.77
CA GLY A 21 2.57 2.29 21.47
C GLY A 21 1.76 2.83 20.28
N LEU A 22 1.90 2.20 19.11
CA LEU A 22 1.24 2.60 17.86
C LEU A 22 0.06 1.69 17.45
N GLY A 23 -0.14 0.57 18.13
CA GLY A 23 -1.26 -0.34 17.92
C GLY A 23 -1.30 -0.98 16.53
N ILE A 24 -0.14 -1.14 15.86
CA ILE A 24 -0.09 -1.67 14.50
C ILE A 24 -0.34 -3.17 14.52
N GLU A 25 -1.46 -3.58 13.93
CA GLU A 25 -1.81 -4.98 13.78
C GLU A 25 -0.93 -5.68 12.71
N GLY A 26 -0.72 -6.99 12.88
CA GLY A 26 0.02 -7.80 11.91
C GLY A 26 1.55 -7.75 12.06
N ILE A 27 2.08 -7.00 13.03
CA ILE A 27 3.48 -7.11 13.43
C ILE A 27 3.73 -8.52 13.97
N PRO A 28 4.80 -9.22 13.54
CA PRO A 28 5.11 -10.55 14.02
C PRO A 28 5.08 -10.62 15.55
N CYS A 29 4.09 -11.36 16.05
CA CYS A 29 4.03 -11.82 17.43
C CYS A 29 4.76 -13.14 17.47
N GLY A 30 6.09 -13.09 17.61
CA GLY A 30 6.89 -14.28 17.85
C GLY A 30 6.31 -15.02 19.06
N LYS A 31 5.47 -16.02 18.81
CA LYS A 31 5.07 -17.02 19.79
C LYS A 31 6.03 -18.18 19.56
N ALA A 32 7.20 -18.10 20.19
CA ALA A 32 8.06 -19.26 20.26
C ALA A 32 7.85 -19.94 21.62
N ARG A 33 7.41 -21.20 21.60
CA ARG A 33 7.41 -22.02 22.82
C ARG A 33 8.82 -22.52 23.01
N VAL A 34 9.45 -22.14 24.12
CA VAL A 34 10.72 -22.71 24.56
C VAL A 34 10.42 -23.93 25.44
N ARG A 35 10.86 -25.12 25.03
CA ARG A 35 10.86 -26.32 25.87
C ARG A 35 12.26 -26.93 25.84
N ASN A 36 12.90 -27.03 26.99
CA ASN A 36 14.23 -27.62 27.18
C ASN A 36 15.33 -27.00 26.27
N GLY A 37 15.36 -25.67 26.15
CA GLY A 37 16.39 -24.96 25.35
C GLY A 37 16.21 -25.03 23.83
N ILE A 38 15.12 -25.64 23.33
CA ILE A 38 14.81 -25.71 21.91
C ILE A 38 13.62 -24.78 21.60
N VAL A 39 13.87 -23.80 20.73
CA VAL A 39 12.88 -22.81 20.27
C VAL A 39 12.05 -23.43 19.13
N ARG A 40 10.73 -23.58 19.32
CA ARG A 40 9.82 -24.02 18.25
C ARG A 40 8.84 -22.90 17.87
N PRO A 41 8.70 -22.56 16.58
CA PRO A 41 7.69 -21.60 16.14
C PRO A 41 6.29 -22.17 16.36
N VAL A 42 5.42 -21.44 17.06
CA VAL A 42 4.01 -21.81 17.20
C VAL A 42 3.29 -21.38 15.93
N GLY A 43 2.77 -22.35 15.18
CA GLY A 43 1.95 -22.11 14.00
C GLY A 43 0.73 -21.25 14.31
N LYS A 44 0.35 -20.43 13.31
CA LYS A 44 -0.81 -19.53 13.28
C LYS A 44 -2.03 -20.13 14.00
N ASN A 45 -2.57 -19.39 14.96
CA ASN A 45 -4.00 -19.20 15.23
C ASN A 45 -4.12 -18.12 16.32
N CYS A 46 -4.33 -16.87 15.89
CA CYS A 46 -4.91 -15.84 16.74
C CYS A 46 -6.40 -15.80 16.45
N SER A 47 -7.16 -16.73 17.04
CA SER A 47 -8.57 -16.53 17.32
C SER A 47 -8.68 -16.12 18.78
N SER A 48 -9.18 -14.90 18.99
CA SER A 48 -9.46 -14.31 20.28
C SER A 48 -10.62 -15.04 20.95
N SER A 49 -10.36 -16.19 21.57
CA SER A 49 -11.16 -16.86 22.61
C SER A 49 -10.63 -18.26 22.80
N ASP A 50 -9.98 -18.55 23.93
CA ASP A 50 -10.36 -19.71 24.75
C ASP A 50 -9.54 -19.86 26.04
N SER A 51 -10.30 -19.89 27.12
CA SER A 51 -10.18 -20.71 28.34
C SER A 51 -8.87 -20.75 29.13
N MET A 52 -9.02 -20.43 30.41
CA MET A 52 -8.15 -20.86 31.49
C MET A 52 -7.89 -22.36 31.44
N ILE A 53 -6.67 -22.76 31.05
CA ILE A 53 -6.06 -23.99 31.52
C ILE A 53 -4.62 -23.66 31.92
N SER A 54 -4.34 -23.84 33.21
CA SER A 54 -3.04 -23.79 33.82
C SER A 54 -2.15 -24.88 33.25
N ASP A 55 -1.10 -24.50 32.51
CA ASP A 55 0.00 -25.39 32.19
C ASP A 55 1.32 -24.66 32.46
N THR A 56 2.12 -25.28 33.32
CA THR A 56 3.30 -24.75 33.98
C THR A 56 4.45 -24.43 33.03
N SER A 57 5.01 -23.22 33.18
CA SER A 57 6.31 -22.72 32.70
C SER A 57 6.75 -23.11 31.27
N ALA A 58 5.96 -22.73 30.25
CA ALA A 58 6.53 -22.49 28.94
C ALA A 58 6.81 -20.99 28.82
N ASP A 59 8.08 -20.58 28.91
CA ASP A 59 8.47 -19.21 28.63
C ASP A 59 8.12 -18.90 27.18
N VAL A 60 7.02 -18.16 26.99
CA VAL A 60 6.65 -17.60 25.69
C VAL A 60 7.55 -16.38 25.51
N VAL A 61 8.61 -16.56 24.73
CA VAL A 61 9.50 -15.45 24.39
C VAL A 61 8.82 -14.64 23.30
N TYR A 62 8.32 -13.46 23.68
CA TYR A 62 7.73 -12.48 22.78
C TYR A 62 8.85 -11.69 22.09
N GLY A 63 8.83 -11.62 20.76
CA GLY A 63 9.77 -10.78 20.02
C GLY A 63 10.20 -11.34 18.68
N LEU A 64 11.04 -10.58 17.97
CA LEU A 64 11.72 -11.06 16.76
C LEU A 64 12.80 -12.06 17.19
N THR A 65 12.51 -13.36 17.07
CA THR A 65 13.38 -14.40 17.64
C THR A 65 14.43 -14.88 16.65
N THR A 66 14.08 -14.91 15.36
CA THR A 66 14.90 -15.42 14.27
C THR A 66 15.32 -14.31 13.30
N ILE A 67 16.47 -14.48 12.66
CA ILE A 67 16.97 -13.53 11.65
C ILE A 67 16.02 -13.46 10.45
N GLU A 68 15.42 -14.58 10.05
CA GLU A 68 14.47 -14.63 8.92
C GLU A 68 13.17 -13.86 9.21
N GLU A 69 12.70 -13.91 10.46
CA GLU A 69 11.56 -13.11 10.91
C GLU A 69 11.89 -11.61 10.87
N THR A 70 13.07 -11.21 11.37
CA THR A 70 13.55 -9.82 11.29
C THR A 70 13.69 -9.35 9.85
N LYS A 71 14.28 -10.17 8.96
CA LYS A 71 14.39 -9.86 7.53
C LYS A 71 13.03 -9.64 6.89
N SER A 72 12.10 -10.56 7.13
CA SER A 72 10.74 -10.48 6.59
C SER A 72 10.00 -9.25 7.10
N PHE A 73 10.19 -8.90 8.38
CA PHE A 73 9.60 -7.72 8.99
C PHE A 73 10.13 -6.42 8.38
N VAL A 74 11.45 -6.26 8.31
CA VAL A 74 12.09 -5.07 7.71
C VAL A 74 11.75 -4.96 6.22
N LEU A 75 11.77 -6.08 5.49
CA LEU A 75 11.36 -6.12 4.09
C LEU A 75 9.89 -5.73 3.92
N GLY A 76 9.01 -6.14 4.83
CA GLY A 76 7.60 -5.75 4.86
C GLY A 76 7.44 -4.23 5.01
N ILE A 77 8.20 -3.60 5.90
CA ILE A 77 8.19 -2.14 6.10
C ILE A 77 8.67 -1.43 4.83
N ILE A 78 9.80 -1.85 4.26
CA ILE A 78 10.33 -1.27 3.02
C ILE A 78 9.34 -1.46 1.87
N HIS A 79 8.75 -2.64 1.73
CA HIS A 79 7.75 -2.92 0.71
C HIS A 79 6.52 -2.00 0.84
N LEU A 80 5.98 -1.86 2.05
CA LEU A 80 4.80 -1.02 2.27
C LEU A 80 5.09 0.46 2.00
N LEU A 81 6.19 0.99 2.55
CA LEU A 81 6.50 2.41 2.48
C LEU A 81 7.01 2.83 1.10
N VAL A 82 7.93 2.05 0.52
CA VAL A 82 8.63 2.43 -0.72
C VAL A 82 7.88 1.94 -1.95
N ILE A 83 7.52 0.66 -1.98
CA ILE A 83 6.95 0.03 -3.17
C ILE A 83 5.48 0.40 -3.30
N VAL A 84 4.69 0.14 -2.26
CA VAL A 84 3.24 0.36 -2.29
C VAL A 84 2.91 1.86 -2.21
N ALA A 85 3.23 2.50 -1.08
CA ALA A 85 2.85 3.89 -0.83
C ALA A 85 3.67 4.87 -1.68
N GLY A 86 4.99 4.72 -1.71
CA GLY A 86 5.90 5.63 -2.40
C GLY A 86 5.83 5.58 -3.93
N SER A 87 5.45 4.44 -4.50
CA SER A 87 5.53 4.19 -5.94
C SER A 87 4.19 3.78 -6.56
N ALA A 88 3.70 2.58 -6.26
CA ALA A 88 2.56 1.96 -6.95
C ALA A 88 1.26 2.79 -6.84
N LEU A 89 1.00 3.42 -5.70
CA LEU A 89 -0.19 4.24 -5.48
C LEU A 89 0.02 5.71 -5.87
N ARG A 90 1.23 6.24 -5.66
CA ARG A 90 1.50 7.68 -5.77
C ARG A 90 1.88 8.11 -7.19
N LEU A 91 2.74 7.37 -7.87
CA LEU A 91 3.22 7.74 -9.20
C LEU A 91 2.10 7.84 -10.25
N PRO A 92 1.17 6.86 -10.35
CA PRO A 92 0.09 6.94 -11.34
C PRO A 92 -1.03 7.90 -10.92
N MET A 93 -0.89 8.61 -9.79
CA MET A 93 -1.99 9.41 -9.24
C MET A 93 -2.48 10.48 -10.22
N PHE A 94 -1.58 11.13 -10.96
CA PHE A 94 -2.00 12.11 -11.96
C PHE A 94 -2.54 11.45 -13.24
N ASP A 95 -1.98 10.33 -13.65
CA ASP A 95 -2.39 9.66 -14.89
C ASP A 95 -3.78 9.04 -14.75
N GLU A 96 -4.10 8.48 -13.58
CA GLU A 96 -5.40 7.86 -13.28
C GLU A 96 -6.44 8.88 -12.77
N TYR A 97 -6.07 9.71 -11.79
CA TYR A 97 -7.00 10.63 -11.11
C TYR A 97 -6.94 12.07 -11.65
N GLY A 98 -6.06 12.37 -12.60
CA GLY A 98 -5.98 13.69 -13.24
C GLY A 98 -7.18 14.01 -14.13
N PHE A 99 -7.94 12.99 -14.54
CA PHE A 99 -9.25 13.19 -15.16
C PHE A 99 -10.36 13.00 -14.13
N THR A 100 -10.76 14.12 -13.49
CA THR A 100 -11.72 14.12 -12.37
C THR A 100 -13.03 13.34 -12.59
N PRO A 101 -13.66 13.33 -13.78
CA PRO A 101 -14.88 12.55 -13.99
C PRO A 101 -14.67 11.03 -13.88
N HIS A 102 -13.44 10.52 -14.03
CA HIS A 102 -13.14 9.09 -13.89
C HIS A 102 -13.19 8.65 -12.42
N TYR A 103 -12.71 9.50 -11.51
CA TYR A 103 -12.59 9.22 -10.08
C TYR A 103 -12.91 10.44 -9.22
N PRO A 104 -14.17 10.91 -9.21
CA PRO A 104 -14.53 12.08 -8.43
C PRO A 104 -14.40 11.79 -6.92
N LEU A 105 -13.61 12.58 -6.20
CA LEU A 105 -13.49 12.48 -4.74
C LEU A 105 -14.78 12.87 -4.00
N SER A 106 -15.70 13.55 -4.69
CA SER A 106 -17.00 13.93 -4.15
C SER A 106 -18.03 13.92 -5.27
N LEU A 107 -19.19 13.34 -4.98
CA LEU A 107 -20.36 13.38 -5.85
C LEU A 107 -21.46 14.19 -5.16
N PHE A 108 -22.16 14.99 -5.94
CA PHE A 108 -23.28 15.80 -5.47
C PHE A 108 -24.61 15.15 -5.86
N GLY A 109 -25.63 15.37 -5.02
CA GLY A 109 -26.95 14.80 -5.21
C GLY A 109 -27.08 13.39 -4.62
N GLN A 110 -28.12 12.68 -5.06
CA GLN A 110 -28.43 11.35 -4.56
C GLN A 110 -28.01 10.31 -5.61
N PRO A 111 -27.50 9.13 -5.18
CA PRO A 111 -27.29 8.01 -6.07
C PRO A 111 -28.61 7.72 -6.82
N PRO A 112 -28.57 7.41 -8.12
CA PRO A 112 -29.77 7.09 -8.87
C PRO A 112 -30.38 5.80 -8.32
N PHE A 113 -31.49 5.91 -7.58
CA PHE A 113 -32.25 4.76 -7.11
C PHE A 113 -33.18 4.29 -8.23
N ARG A 114 -33.13 2.99 -8.54
CA ARG A 114 -34.11 2.36 -9.43
C ARG A 114 -35.38 2.11 -8.61
N SER A 115 -36.40 2.95 -8.81
CA SER A 115 -37.73 2.71 -8.23
C SER A 115 -38.42 1.54 -8.95
N GLU A 116 -39.10 0.65 -8.23
CA GLU A 116 -39.92 -0.42 -8.84
C GLU A 116 -41.02 0.13 -9.77
N TYR A 117 -41.45 1.38 -9.56
CA TYR A 117 -42.39 2.06 -10.45
C TYR A 117 -41.80 2.38 -11.84
N ASP A 118 -40.47 2.54 -11.96
CA ASP A 118 -39.80 2.68 -13.25
C ASP A 118 -39.75 1.36 -14.03
N GLU A 119 -39.86 0.20 -13.37
CA GLU A 119 -39.99 -1.09 -14.07
C GLU A 119 -41.35 -1.26 -14.73
N ARG A 120 -42.42 -0.77 -14.12
CA ARG A 120 -43.79 -0.92 -14.64
C ARG A 120 -44.02 -0.07 -15.89
N SER A 121 -43.42 1.13 -15.97
CA SER A 121 -43.39 1.94 -17.19
C SER A 121 -42.44 1.39 -18.28
N ARG A 122 -41.35 0.68 -17.90
CA ARG A 122 -40.42 0.04 -18.85
C ARG A 122 -41.03 -1.14 -19.63
N ARG A 123 -42.08 -1.79 -19.12
CA ARG A 123 -42.75 -2.89 -19.82
C ARG A 123 -43.70 -2.43 -20.93
N MET A 124 -44.05 -1.14 -20.99
CA MET A 124 -44.98 -0.60 -21.98
C MET A 124 -44.27 0.05 -23.18
N ASN A 125 -43.06 0.60 -22.98
CA ASN A 125 -42.24 1.15 -24.05
C ASN A 125 -40.90 0.41 -24.07
N GLY A 126 -40.70 -0.44 -25.07
CA GLY A 126 -39.55 -1.37 -25.22
C GLY A 126 -38.19 -0.72 -25.47
N SER A 127 -37.87 0.41 -24.83
CA SER A 127 -36.54 1.05 -24.91
C SER A 127 -35.81 0.88 -23.57
N SER A 128 -35.08 -0.23 -23.47
CA SER A 128 -34.13 -0.48 -22.38
C SER A 128 -33.05 0.61 -22.36
N VAL A 129 -32.72 1.12 -21.16
CA VAL A 129 -31.56 2.02 -20.89
C VAL A 129 -31.67 3.48 -21.39
N SER A 130 -32.80 4.17 -21.15
CA SER A 130 -32.97 5.60 -21.52
C SER A 130 -32.97 6.58 -20.32
N GLY A 131 -32.35 6.21 -19.19
CA GLY A 131 -32.25 7.10 -18.02
C GLY A 131 -31.07 8.09 -18.07
N ILE A 132 -30.02 7.75 -18.84
CA ILE A 132 -28.78 8.54 -18.96
C ILE A 132 -28.65 9.17 -20.37
N SER A 133 -29.26 8.53 -21.38
CA SER A 133 -29.14 8.91 -22.80
C SER A 133 -30.06 10.08 -23.21
N THR A 134 -30.97 10.51 -22.34
CA THR A 134 -31.75 11.73 -22.55
C THR A 134 -30.94 12.95 -22.12
N SER A 135 -31.13 14.10 -22.77
CA SER A 135 -30.47 15.36 -22.37
C SER A 135 -30.65 15.65 -20.88
N SER A 136 -31.83 15.36 -20.32
CA SER A 136 -32.14 15.47 -18.90
C SER A 136 -31.33 14.53 -17.98
N GLY A 137 -30.93 13.36 -18.47
CA GLY A 137 -30.10 12.40 -17.73
C GLY A 137 -28.64 12.86 -17.68
N LEU A 138 -28.13 13.34 -18.81
CA LEU A 138 -26.78 13.93 -18.91
C LEU A 138 -26.64 15.16 -18.00
N ASP A 139 -27.62 16.05 -17.99
CA ASP A 139 -27.61 17.25 -17.14
C ASP A 139 -27.57 16.88 -15.65
N ARG A 140 -28.28 15.82 -15.25
CA ARG A 140 -28.22 15.29 -13.88
C ARG A 140 -26.85 14.70 -13.54
N THR A 141 -26.23 13.99 -14.48
CA THR A 141 -24.88 13.45 -14.29
C THR A 141 -23.84 14.57 -14.16
N ILE A 142 -23.93 15.61 -14.99
CA ILE A 142 -23.03 16.76 -14.93
C ILE A 142 -23.22 17.52 -13.62
N ALA A 143 -24.47 17.72 -13.17
CA ALA A 143 -24.76 18.36 -11.89
C ALA A 143 -24.25 17.57 -10.67
N ALA A 144 -24.06 16.25 -10.82
CA ALA A 144 -23.50 15.39 -9.77
C ALA A 144 -21.97 15.42 -9.70
N LEU A 145 -21.29 15.84 -10.77
CA LEU A 145 -19.83 15.90 -10.82
C LEU A 145 -19.26 17.08 -10.02
N PRO A 146 -17.98 17.01 -9.63
CA PRO A 146 -17.28 18.11 -8.98
C PRO A 146 -17.42 19.44 -9.74
N ASN A 147 -17.64 20.54 -9.01
CA ASN A 147 -17.63 21.87 -9.60
C ASN A 147 -16.22 22.24 -10.11
N GLN A 148 -16.12 23.34 -10.87
CA GLN A 148 -14.87 23.76 -11.50
C GLN A 148 -13.73 23.95 -10.48
N ARG A 149 -14.02 24.55 -9.32
CA ARG A 149 -13.03 24.78 -8.28
C ARG A 149 -12.47 23.46 -7.74
N MET A 150 -13.35 22.53 -7.37
CA MET A 150 -12.98 21.21 -6.85
C MET A 150 -12.21 20.39 -7.90
N THR A 151 -12.61 20.50 -9.17
CA THR A 151 -11.90 19.88 -10.30
C THR A 151 -10.47 20.39 -10.39
N VAL A 152 -10.27 21.71 -10.36
CA VAL A 152 -8.92 22.31 -10.41
C VAL A 152 -8.09 21.91 -9.20
N GLU A 153 -8.66 21.98 -8.00
CA GLU A 153 -7.97 21.56 -6.76
C GLU A 153 -7.53 20.10 -6.82
N MET A 154 -8.40 19.21 -7.32
CA MET A 154 -8.11 17.79 -7.46
C MET A 154 -7.02 17.51 -8.49
N VAL A 155 -7.08 18.15 -9.66
CA VAL A 155 -6.04 18.04 -10.69
C VAL A 155 -4.69 18.56 -10.18
N LEU A 156 -4.68 19.67 -9.45
CA LEU A 156 -3.46 20.21 -8.86
C LEU A 156 -2.89 19.29 -7.78
N PHE A 157 -3.75 18.76 -6.90
CA PHE A 157 -3.35 17.82 -5.85
C PHE A 157 -2.70 16.57 -6.45
N THR A 158 -3.39 15.90 -7.38
CA THR A 158 -2.89 14.68 -8.02
C THR A 158 -1.61 14.94 -8.82
N ARG A 159 -1.52 16.12 -9.47
CA ARG A 159 -0.31 16.54 -10.19
C ARG A 159 0.87 16.76 -9.26
N ILE A 160 0.67 17.36 -8.09
CA ILE A 160 1.73 17.62 -7.11
C ILE A 160 2.20 16.30 -6.50
N CYS A 161 1.27 15.45 -6.04
CA CYS A 161 1.60 14.18 -5.39
C CYS A 161 2.31 13.19 -6.33
N SER A 162 2.00 13.20 -7.63
CA SER A 162 2.61 12.32 -8.64
C SER A 162 4.06 12.72 -9.04
N ARG A 163 4.53 13.93 -8.69
CA ARG A 163 5.86 14.39 -9.13
C ARG A 163 6.97 13.51 -8.55
N VAL A 164 7.98 13.23 -9.37
CA VAL A 164 9.21 12.57 -8.95
C VAL A 164 10.29 13.64 -8.79
N ARG A 165 10.57 14.03 -7.54
CA ARG A 165 11.67 14.96 -7.19
C ARG A 165 12.69 14.36 -6.21
N GLN A 166 12.47 13.12 -5.80
CA GLN A 166 13.25 12.46 -4.76
C GLN A 166 14.38 11.61 -5.34
N SER A 167 15.31 11.22 -4.48
CA SER A 167 16.34 10.22 -4.83
C SER A 167 15.70 8.88 -5.15
N VAL A 168 16.19 8.26 -6.22
CA VAL A 168 15.71 6.98 -6.73
C VAL A 168 16.18 5.82 -5.85
N LEU A 169 15.43 4.73 -5.88
CA LEU A 169 15.66 3.55 -5.05
C LEU A 169 17.12 3.06 -5.16
N GLY A 170 17.77 2.90 -4.02
CA GLY A 170 19.14 2.40 -3.91
C GLY A 170 20.23 3.46 -4.14
N LYS A 171 19.87 4.70 -4.50
CA LYS A 171 20.80 5.84 -4.56
C LYS A 171 20.58 6.75 -3.36
N TYR A 172 21.47 6.68 -2.38
CA TYR A 172 21.37 7.45 -1.14
C TYR A 172 22.32 8.64 -1.17
N ASP A 173 21.85 9.82 -0.77
CA ASP A 173 22.67 11.04 -0.70
C ASP A 173 23.65 11.00 0.47
N SER A 174 23.29 10.29 1.54
CA SER A 174 24.08 10.15 2.77
C SER A 174 24.60 8.73 2.93
N THR A 175 25.89 8.59 3.27
CA THR A 175 26.53 7.31 3.52
C THR A 175 26.26 6.86 4.97
N PHE A 176 25.19 6.10 5.18
CA PHE A 176 24.88 5.48 6.48
C PHE A 176 25.61 4.14 6.70
N LEU A 177 26.19 3.56 5.64
CA LEU A 177 26.93 2.31 5.71
C LEU A 177 28.35 2.56 6.23
N VAL A 178 28.55 2.31 7.53
CA VAL A 178 29.86 2.42 8.18
C VAL A 178 30.70 1.15 7.98
N ASP A 179 30.06 -0.02 7.89
CA ASP A 179 30.75 -1.31 7.70
C ASP A 179 31.15 -1.50 6.23
N PRO A 180 32.45 -1.67 5.91
CA PRO A 180 32.92 -1.88 4.54
C PRO A 180 32.37 -3.16 3.89
N ARG A 181 31.91 -4.15 4.68
CA ARG A 181 31.30 -5.38 4.15
C ARG A 181 29.90 -5.15 3.58
N ALA A 182 29.22 -4.08 3.99
CA ALA A 182 27.88 -3.74 3.51
C ALA A 182 27.90 -3.01 2.16
N VAL A 183 29.02 -2.37 1.81
CA VAL A 183 29.21 -1.66 0.54
C VAL A 183 29.02 -2.57 -0.69
N PRO A 184 29.69 -3.73 -0.81
CA PRO A 184 29.48 -4.62 -1.96
C PRO A 184 28.06 -5.19 -2.04
N LEU A 185 27.37 -5.34 -0.90
CA LEU A 185 25.96 -5.78 -0.88
C LEU A 185 25.04 -4.71 -1.45
N LEU A 186 25.33 -3.43 -1.20
CA LEU A 186 24.58 -2.32 -1.79
C LEU A 186 24.81 -2.24 -3.31
N GLU A 187 26.04 -2.45 -3.77
CA GLU A 187 26.36 -2.48 -5.20
C GLU A 187 25.65 -3.65 -5.91
N GLU A 188 25.61 -4.82 -5.28
CA GLU A 188 24.85 -5.97 -5.77
C GLU A 188 23.36 -5.64 -5.86
N PHE A 189 22.80 -5.00 -4.82
CA PHE A 189 21.40 -4.57 -4.82
C PHE A 189 21.10 -3.59 -5.95
N GLN A 190 21.95 -2.57 -6.17
CA GLN A 190 21.81 -1.61 -7.26
C GLN A 190 21.84 -2.31 -8.63
N LYS A 191 22.75 -3.27 -8.84
CA LYS A 191 22.81 -4.06 -10.07
C LYS A 191 21.54 -4.88 -10.30
N ASN A 192 20.98 -5.46 -9.23
CA ASN A 192 19.71 -6.20 -9.30
C ASN A 192 18.54 -5.28 -9.67
N LEU A 193 18.52 -4.03 -9.18
CA LEU A 193 17.53 -3.03 -9.56
C LEU A 193 17.64 -2.61 -11.03
N GLU A 194 18.86 -2.43 -11.55
CA GLU A 194 19.08 -2.13 -12.96
C GLU A 194 18.59 -3.26 -13.88
N GLU A 195 18.83 -4.51 -13.49
CA GLU A 195 18.31 -5.67 -14.21
C GLU A 195 16.78 -5.73 -14.17
N ALA A 196 16.17 -5.48 -13.01
CA ALA A 196 14.72 -5.40 -12.88
C ALA A 196 14.13 -4.29 -13.78
N SER A 197 14.76 -3.11 -13.83
CA SER A 197 14.35 -2.02 -14.73
C SER A 197 14.42 -2.43 -16.21
N ARG A 198 15.49 -3.13 -16.62
CA ARG A 198 15.59 -3.69 -17.99
C ARG A 198 14.43 -4.64 -18.31
N GLN A 199 14.06 -5.50 -17.37
CA GLN A 199 12.93 -6.43 -17.53
C GLN A 199 11.60 -5.68 -17.66
N VAL A 200 11.36 -4.65 -16.82
CA VAL A 200 10.17 -3.79 -16.91
C VAL A 200 10.11 -3.09 -18.27
N ALA A 201 11.23 -2.54 -18.74
CA ALA A 201 11.31 -1.89 -20.04
C ALA A 201 11.02 -2.87 -21.19
N ALA A 202 11.55 -4.09 -21.14
CA ALA A 202 11.28 -5.14 -22.11
C ALA A 202 9.79 -5.52 -22.14
N HIS A 203 9.18 -5.71 -20.98
CA HIS A 203 7.74 -6.01 -20.88
C HIS A 203 6.87 -4.87 -21.38
N ASN A 204 7.18 -3.62 -21.04
CA ASN A 204 6.42 -2.45 -21.48
C ASN A 204 6.54 -2.19 -23.00
N ARG A 205 7.57 -2.70 -23.69
CA ARG A 205 7.66 -2.64 -25.16
C ARG A 205 6.62 -3.50 -25.86
N MET A 206 6.21 -4.61 -25.23
CA MET A 206 5.17 -5.50 -25.76
C MET A 206 3.74 -5.02 -25.45
N ARG A 207 3.61 -4.02 -24.58
CA ARG A 207 2.31 -3.48 -24.16
C ARG A 207 1.90 -2.31 -25.03
N ASP A 208 0.58 -2.17 -25.18
CA ASP A 208 -0.04 -1.01 -25.79
C ASP A 208 0.29 0.27 -25.00
N LEU A 209 0.31 1.42 -25.68
CA LEU A 209 0.75 2.70 -25.12
C LEU A 209 -0.01 3.06 -23.83
N HIS A 210 -1.31 2.77 -23.77
CA HIS A 210 -2.17 3.09 -22.63
C HIS A 210 -2.02 2.10 -21.44
N HIS A 211 -1.36 0.95 -21.66
CA HIS A 211 -1.19 -0.10 -20.66
C HIS A 211 0.26 -0.22 -20.18
N LYS A 212 1.13 0.72 -20.57
CA LYS A 212 2.51 0.77 -20.07
C LYS A 212 2.50 1.18 -18.62
N TYR A 213 3.17 0.39 -17.79
CA TYR A 213 3.16 0.60 -16.35
C TYR A 213 4.58 0.90 -15.87
N PHE A 214 4.82 2.16 -15.51
CA PHE A 214 6.13 2.65 -15.09
C PHE A 214 6.26 2.82 -13.58
N ALA A 215 5.16 2.75 -12.83
CA ALA A 215 5.16 3.07 -11.40
C ALA A 215 5.99 2.09 -10.53
N LEU A 216 6.34 0.90 -11.04
CA LEU A 216 7.22 -0.05 -10.37
C LEU A 216 8.60 -0.17 -11.06
N ASP A 217 8.97 0.78 -11.90
CA ASP A 217 10.32 0.84 -12.47
C ASP A 217 11.28 1.43 -11.42
N PRO A 218 12.33 0.71 -10.99
CA PRO A 218 13.30 1.19 -10.00
C PRO A 218 13.93 2.56 -10.33
N LEU A 219 13.92 2.97 -11.61
CA LEU A 219 14.42 4.27 -12.05
C LEU A 219 13.56 5.45 -11.59
N VAL A 220 12.28 5.23 -11.25
CA VAL A 220 11.36 6.29 -10.80
C VAL A 220 10.88 6.11 -9.36
N MET A 221 11.12 4.93 -8.77
CA MET A 221 10.74 4.63 -7.40
C MET A 221 11.59 5.45 -6.41
N PRO A 222 11.00 6.18 -5.44
CA PRO A 222 11.76 6.92 -4.44
C PRO A 222 12.32 6.01 -3.34
N ASN A 223 13.32 6.48 -2.59
CA ASN A 223 13.82 5.74 -1.41
C ASN A 223 12.88 5.76 -0.19
N TYR A 224 11.97 6.73 -0.12
CA TYR A 224 11.03 6.92 0.99
C TYR A 224 9.76 7.61 0.49
N PRO A 225 8.60 7.40 1.13
CA PRO A 225 7.36 8.05 0.74
C PRO A 225 7.44 9.56 1.07
N GLY A 226 7.65 10.38 0.04
CA GLY A 226 7.60 11.83 0.14
C GLY A 226 6.98 12.44 -1.13
N ILE A 227 6.60 13.72 -1.04
CA ILE A 227 6.00 14.52 -2.11
C ILE A 227 6.90 15.72 -2.39
#